data_AF-A0A059EZZ0-F1
#
_entry.id   AF-A0A059EZZ0-F1
#
_cell.length_a   1.000
_cell.length_b   1.000
_cell.length_c   1.000
_cell.angle_alpha   90.00
_cell.angle_beta   90.00
_cell.angle_gamma   90.00
#
_symmetry.space_group_name_H-M   'P 1'
#
loop_
_entity.id
_entity.type
_entity.pdbx_description
1 polymer ?
#
loop_
_entity_poly.entity_id
_entity_poly.type
_entity_poly.pdbx_seq_one_letter_code
_entity_poly.pdbx_strand_id
1 'polypeptide(L)'
;MIIKRKRNAKLENDVHYQVLNEYEIEMSYIEEYKPPTINTGMEAEEEKEHHLKSIIIEGTGKIPIPIVKKGRKLDLKEYKRPNSYIHWSEDCENRIILDQDDKKFIKQNGIPEKKFYELLKVNDFKTFQEQHDYIIMDHVINYIEKRRTKVLNIESLEDFYICFRKRIIKPPKKSRRTEENVINRLKRMWIEFNTLHNLYNCHLKRCELEKELLKTNNEIFSLVNDARSIKRISRRFFKKKEKVKEFLFYKSCNNLEELYTNHAKLKKLKDVISNPLNKLSGLELEREARALEELYLKNNKQ
;
A
#
# COMPACT_ATOMS: atom_id res chain seq x y z
N MET A 1 8.61 -56.67 -37.41
CA MET A 1 7.42 -56.76 -36.53
C MET A 1 6.79 -55.38 -36.45
N ILE A 2 5.49 -55.23 -36.74
CA ILE A 2 4.81 -53.92 -36.74
C ILE A 2 4.41 -53.57 -35.30
N ILE A 3 5.05 -52.57 -34.72
CA ILE A 3 4.77 -52.10 -33.36
C ILE A 3 3.55 -51.18 -33.43
N LYS A 4 2.42 -51.62 -32.86
CA LYS A 4 1.20 -50.80 -32.76
C LYS A 4 1.39 -49.74 -31.65
N ARG A 5 1.13 -48.47 -32.01
CA ARG A 5 1.11 -47.31 -31.08
C ARG A 5 0.15 -47.56 -29.90
N LYS A 6 0.67 -47.48 -28.68
CA LYS A 6 -0.13 -47.36 -27.45
C LYS A 6 -0.38 -45.89 -27.15
N ARG A 7 -1.60 -45.43 -27.37
CA ARG A 7 -2.06 -44.10 -26.95
C ARG A 7 -2.71 -44.29 -25.58
N ASN A 8 -2.16 -43.67 -24.54
CA ASN A 8 -2.67 -43.67 -23.16
C ASN A 8 -2.18 -44.84 -22.28
N ALA A 9 -0.89 -44.83 -21.94
CA ALA A 9 -0.42 -45.45 -20.70
C ALA A 9 -0.52 -44.39 -19.59
N LYS A 10 -1.32 -44.64 -18.55
CA LYS A 10 -1.28 -43.81 -17.34
C LYS A 10 0.00 -44.17 -16.59
N LEU A 11 0.81 -43.16 -16.27
CA LEU A 11 1.99 -43.31 -15.43
C LEU A 11 1.52 -43.64 -14.00
N GLU A 12 1.97 -44.78 -13.47
CA GLU A 12 1.74 -45.12 -12.07
C GLU A 12 2.81 -44.43 -11.21
N ASN A 13 2.39 -43.79 -10.12
CA ASN A 13 3.25 -42.96 -9.28
C ASN A 13 4.09 -43.76 -8.26
N ASP A 14 3.77 -45.04 -8.04
CA ASP A 14 4.45 -45.90 -7.06
C ASP A 14 5.67 -46.65 -7.62
N VAL A 15 5.92 -46.57 -8.93
CA VAL A 15 7.08 -47.22 -9.55
C VAL A 15 8.27 -46.27 -9.51
N HIS A 16 9.37 -46.70 -8.87
CA HIS A 16 10.64 -45.97 -8.93
C HIS A 16 11.22 -46.04 -10.34
N TYR A 17 11.20 -44.91 -11.04
CA TYR A 17 11.80 -44.78 -12.36
C TYR A 17 13.32 -44.73 -12.22
N GLN A 18 14.03 -45.64 -12.91
CA GLN A 18 15.48 -45.56 -13.05
C GLN A 18 15.83 -44.36 -13.93
N VAL A 19 16.49 -43.38 -13.32
CA VAL A 19 17.09 -42.24 -14.03
C VAL A 19 18.40 -42.73 -14.64
N LEU A 20 18.40 -42.97 -15.95
CA LEU A 20 19.60 -43.34 -16.70
C LEU A 20 20.37 -42.07 -17.10
N ASN A 21 21.70 -42.17 -17.12
CA ASN A 21 22.56 -41.08 -17.61
C ASN A 21 22.54 -41.03 -19.15
N GLU A 22 22.79 -39.85 -19.73
CA GLU A 22 22.75 -39.63 -21.19
C GLU A 22 23.61 -40.62 -22.00
N TYR A 23 24.66 -41.19 -21.40
CA TYR A 23 25.57 -42.15 -22.04
C TYR A 23 25.02 -43.59 -22.12
N GLU A 24 23.95 -43.89 -21.39
CA GLU A 24 23.32 -45.22 -21.32
C GLU A 24 22.09 -45.32 -22.21
N ILE A 25 21.67 -44.21 -22.83
CA ILE A 25 20.49 -44.14 -23.69
C ILE A 25 20.92 -44.35 -25.14
N GLU A 26 20.53 -45.49 -25.71
CA GLU A 26 20.77 -45.76 -27.14
C GLU A 26 19.91 -44.81 -27.99
N MET A 27 20.57 -43.93 -28.74
CA MET A 27 19.96 -42.83 -29.50
C MET A 27 18.88 -43.29 -30.50
N SER A 28 18.91 -44.55 -30.92
CA SER A 28 17.93 -45.19 -31.79
C SER A 28 16.52 -45.32 -31.20
N TYR A 29 16.38 -45.20 -29.87
CA TYR A 29 15.08 -45.28 -29.18
C TYR A 29 14.41 -43.93 -28.92
N ILE A 30 15.07 -42.81 -29.23
CA ILE A 30 14.54 -41.47 -29.00
C ILE A 30 13.66 -41.09 -30.21
N GLU A 31 12.35 -41.09 -30.04
CA GLU A 31 11.44 -40.52 -31.05
C GLU A 31 11.62 -38.99 -31.08
N GLU A 32 12.15 -38.45 -32.19
CA GLU A 32 12.21 -37.01 -32.43
C GLU A 32 10.80 -36.40 -32.43
N TYR A 33 10.48 -35.65 -31.36
CA TYR A 33 9.28 -34.83 -31.33
C TYR A 33 9.40 -33.68 -32.34
N LYS A 34 8.58 -33.73 -33.39
CA LYS A 34 8.39 -32.60 -34.32
C LYS A 34 7.21 -31.76 -33.84
N PRO A 35 7.43 -30.63 -33.15
CA PRO A 35 6.34 -29.74 -32.80
C PRO A 35 5.64 -29.23 -34.08
N PRO A 36 4.32 -29.00 -34.04
CA PRO A 36 3.64 -28.31 -35.12
C PRO A 36 4.24 -26.90 -35.30
N THR A 37 4.33 -26.45 -36.55
CA THR A 37 4.81 -25.12 -36.90
C THR A 37 3.86 -24.05 -36.34
N ILE A 38 4.23 -23.46 -35.21
CA ILE A 38 3.55 -22.29 -34.66
C ILE A 38 4.16 -21.09 -35.35
N ASN A 39 3.38 -20.38 -36.18
CA ASN A 39 3.82 -19.13 -36.79
C ASN A 39 3.83 -18.03 -35.72
N THR A 40 4.89 -17.98 -34.94
CA THR A 40 5.32 -16.76 -34.25
C THR A 40 5.61 -15.72 -35.33
N GLY A 41 5.02 -14.53 -35.24
CA GLY A 41 5.14 -13.48 -36.25
C GLY A 41 6.53 -12.84 -36.38
N MET A 42 7.59 -13.62 -36.15
CA MET A 42 8.98 -13.30 -36.44
C MET A 42 9.33 -13.72 -37.87
N GLU A 43 10.24 -12.99 -38.51
CA GLU A 43 10.75 -13.37 -39.83
C GLU A 43 11.63 -14.63 -39.68
N ALA A 44 11.41 -15.64 -40.53
CA ALA A 44 12.01 -16.99 -40.41
C ALA A 44 13.56 -17.03 -40.52
N GLU A 45 14.17 -15.90 -40.86
CA GLU A 45 15.62 -15.71 -40.90
C GLU A 45 16.18 -15.25 -39.53
N GLU A 46 15.42 -14.47 -38.74
CA GLU A 46 15.80 -14.09 -37.37
C GLU A 46 15.66 -15.25 -36.38
N GLU A 47 14.71 -16.18 -36.59
CA GLU A 47 14.53 -17.36 -35.72
C GLU A 47 15.63 -18.42 -35.87
N LYS A 48 16.52 -18.30 -36.88
CA LYS A 48 17.58 -19.28 -37.10
C LYS A 48 18.84 -18.87 -36.33
N GLU A 49 18.95 -19.36 -35.10
CA GLU A 49 20.21 -19.37 -34.35
C GLU A 49 21.23 -20.29 -35.05
N HIS A 50 21.94 -19.76 -36.04
CA HIS A 50 22.89 -20.51 -36.88
C HIS A 50 24.02 -21.16 -36.07
N HIS A 51 24.50 -20.49 -35.03
CA HIS A 51 25.64 -20.95 -34.23
C HIS A 51 25.30 -22.12 -33.30
N LEU A 52 24.10 -22.14 -32.72
CA LEU A 52 23.68 -23.26 -31.88
C LEU A 52 23.33 -24.47 -32.74
N LYS A 53 22.70 -24.25 -33.90
CA LYS A 53 22.45 -25.32 -34.87
C LYS A 53 23.74 -25.95 -35.40
N SER A 54 24.78 -25.16 -35.71
CA SER A 54 26.06 -25.71 -36.16
C SER A 54 26.74 -26.55 -35.07
N ILE A 55 26.73 -26.09 -33.81
CA ILE A 55 27.31 -26.84 -32.67
C ILE A 55 26.56 -28.16 -32.40
N ILE A 56 25.23 -28.13 -32.52
CA ILE A 56 24.38 -29.32 -32.33
C ILE A 56 24.60 -30.33 -33.47
N ILE A 57 24.73 -29.87 -34.71
CA ILE A 57 24.96 -30.72 -35.90
C ILE A 57 26.36 -31.36 -35.86
N GLU A 58 27.38 -30.61 -35.45
CA GLU A 58 28.78 -31.08 -35.44
C GLU A 58 29.10 -31.96 -34.21
N GLY A 59 28.24 -31.99 -33.20
CA GLY A 59 28.39 -32.83 -31.99
C GLY A 59 29.65 -32.55 -31.16
N THR A 60 30.43 -31.53 -31.53
CA THR A 60 31.78 -31.26 -31.05
C THR A 60 32.00 -29.75 -30.83
N GLY A 61 31.20 -29.17 -29.93
CA GLY A 61 31.40 -27.79 -29.49
C GLY A 61 31.01 -27.59 -28.03
N LYS A 62 31.86 -26.92 -27.25
CA LYS A 62 31.50 -26.49 -25.90
C LYS A 62 30.58 -25.28 -26.00
N ILE A 63 29.35 -25.41 -25.50
CA ILE A 63 28.41 -24.28 -25.40
C ILE A 63 29.00 -23.26 -24.42
N PRO A 64 29.25 -22.01 -24.81
CA PRO A 64 29.82 -21.02 -23.91
C PRO A 64 28.80 -20.67 -22.82
N ILE A 65 29.09 -21.05 -21.59
CA ILE A 65 28.30 -20.68 -20.42
C ILE A 65 28.76 -19.29 -19.95
N PRO A 66 27.85 -18.30 -19.80
CA PRO A 66 28.23 -16.98 -19.33
C PRO A 66 28.79 -17.03 -17.91
N ILE A 67 29.95 -16.39 -17.70
CA ILE A 67 30.59 -16.32 -16.38
C ILE A 67 29.82 -15.33 -15.51
N VAL A 68 29.21 -15.83 -14.44
CA VAL A 68 28.50 -14.98 -13.47
C VAL A 68 29.53 -14.16 -12.67
N LYS A 69 29.53 -12.83 -12.88
CA LYS A 69 30.35 -11.90 -12.10
C LYS A 69 29.57 -11.39 -10.89
N LYS A 70 30.26 -11.24 -9.74
CA LYS A 70 29.67 -10.62 -8.55
C LYS A 70 29.48 -9.12 -8.80
N GLY A 71 28.23 -8.66 -8.73
CA GLY A 71 27.89 -7.24 -8.79
C GLY A 71 28.32 -6.47 -7.53
N ARG A 72 28.39 -5.14 -7.64
CA ARG A 72 28.57 -4.26 -6.47
C ARG A 72 27.33 -4.33 -5.57
N LYS A 73 27.51 -4.46 -4.26
CA LYS A 73 26.42 -4.32 -3.29
C LYS A 73 25.99 -2.84 -3.26
N LEU A 74 24.76 -2.56 -3.67
CA LEU A 74 24.11 -1.28 -3.44
C LEU A 74 23.31 -1.40 -2.14
N ASP A 75 23.39 -0.38 -1.28
CA ASP A 75 22.58 -0.30 -0.07
C ASP A 75 21.13 0.04 -0.46
N LEU A 76 20.34 -1.01 -0.70
CA LEU A 76 18.92 -0.90 -1.01
C LEU A 76 18.11 -1.00 0.27
N LYS A 77 17.00 -0.26 0.34
CA LYS A 77 16.02 -0.42 1.43
C LYS A 77 15.41 -1.81 1.35
N GLU A 78 15.16 -2.41 2.52
CA GLU A 78 14.52 -3.72 2.61
C GLU A 78 13.08 -3.64 2.06
N TYR A 79 12.78 -4.51 1.10
CA TYR A 79 11.43 -4.67 0.57
C TYR A 79 10.63 -5.65 1.46
N LYS A 80 9.56 -5.16 2.08
CA LYS A 80 8.64 -6.00 2.86
C LYS A 80 7.59 -6.60 1.95
N ARG A 81 7.67 -7.91 1.75
CA ARG A 81 6.72 -8.65 0.92
C ARG A 81 5.31 -8.59 1.55
N PRO A 82 4.26 -8.17 0.79
CA PRO A 82 2.89 -8.24 1.26
C PRO A 82 2.37 -9.68 1.31
N ASN A 83 1.31 -9.90 2.10
CA ASN A 83 0.67 -11.22 2.21
C ASN A 83 -0.03 -11.66 0.91
N SER A 84 -0.45 -10.70 0.07
CA SER A 84 -1.11 -10.92 -1.21
C SER A 84 -0.16 -10.74 -2.39
N TYR A 85 -0.58 -11.17 -3.58
CA TYR A 85 0.13 -10.89 -4.81
C TYR A 85 0.20 -9.38 -5.10
N ILE A 86 1.33 -8.96 -5.68
CA ILE A 86 1.57 -7.56 -6.04
C ILE A 86 0.69 -7.21 -7.23
N HIS A 87 -0.15 -6.20 -7.07
CA HIS A 87 -0.92 -5.59 -8.15
C HIS A 87 -0.23 -4.29 -8.55
N TRP A 88 0.41 -4.26 -9.72
CA TRP A 88 1.20 -3.13 -10.21
C TRP A 88 0.86 -2.87 -11.68
N SER A 89 0.60 -1.61 -12.03
CA SER A 89 0.20 -1.20 -13.38
C SER A 89 0.94 0.03 -13.90
N GLU A 90 1.87 0.59 -13.12
CA GLU A 90 2.62 1.77 -13.52
C GLU A 90 3.85 1.38 -14.35
N ASP A 91 4.17 2.20 -15.35
CA ASP A 91 5.37 2.02 -16.16
C ASP A 91 6.62 2.49 -15.42
N CYS A 92 7.79 2.01 -15.87
CA CYS A 92 9.06 2.54 -15.38
C CYS A 92 9.21 4.01 -15.80
N GLU A 93 9.32 4.90 -14.82
CA GLU A 93 9.52 6.32 -15.10
C GLU A 93 10.82 6.55 -15.87
N ASN A 94 10.72 7.25 -17.00
CA ASN A 94 11.89 7.69 -17.77
C ASN A 94 12.55 8.90 -17.09
N ARG A 95 13.32 8.64 -16.02
CA ARG A 95 14.09 9.66 -15.30
C ARG A 95 15.49 9.78 -15.87
N ILE A 96 15.92 11.01 -16.09
CA ILE A 96 17.31 11.30 -16.47
C ILE A 96 18.19 10.99 -15.26
N ILE A 97 19.24 10.20 -15.46
CA ILE A 97 20.23 9.90 -14.44
C ILE A 97 21.41 10.85 -14.66
N LEU A 98 21.75 11.64 -13.64
CA LEU A 98 22.86 12.59 -13.72
C LEU A 98 24.21 11.85 -13.62
N ASP A 99 25.04 12.05 -14.64
CA ASP A 99 26.41 11.56 -14.66
C ASP A 99 27.31 12.35 -13.68
N GLN A 100 28.52 11.84 -13.48
CA GLN A 100 29.51 12.51 -12.62
C GLN A 100 29.87 13.91 -13.13
N ASP A 101 29.88 14.10 -14.45
CA ASP A 101 30.19 15.39 -15.08
C ASP A 101 29.07 16.40 -14.87
N ASP A 102 27.81 15.96 -14.85
CA ASP A 102 26.64 16.79 -14.56
C ASP A 102 26.73 17.32 -13.14
N LYS A 103 27.07 16.44 -12.19
CA LYS A 103 27.24 16.83 -10.79
C LYS A 103 28.35 17.85 -10.60
N LYS A 104 29.45 17.73 -11.37
CA LYS A 104 30.52 18.73 -11.38
C LYS A 104 30.04 20.05 -11.98
N PHE A 105 29.35 20.00 -13.12
CA PHE A 105 28.82 21.18 -13.82
C PHE A 105 27.80 21.95 -12.97
N ILE A 106 26.87 21.25 -12.31
CA ILE A 106 25.87 21.80 -11.40
C ILE A 106 26.56 22.54 -10.24
N LYS A 107 27.58 21.93 -9.64
CA LYS A 107 28.37 22.54 -8.55
C LYS A 107 29.13 23.79 -9.00
N GLN A 108 29.76 23.74 -10.16
CA GLN A 108 30.55 24.86 -10.70
C GLN A 108 29.67 26.09 -11.01
N ASN A 109 28.45 25.85 -11.49
CA ASN A 109 27.55 26.93 -11.90
C ASN A 109 26.52 27.33 -10.83
N GLY A 110 26.55 26.72 -9.64
CA GLY A 110 25.62 27.03 -8.55
C GLY A 110 24.15 26.75 -8.89
N ILE A 111 23.87 25.84 -9.82
CA ILE A 111 22.50 25.54 -10.28
C ILE A 111 21.88 24.51 -9.32
N PRO A 112 20.66 24.69 -8.81
CA PRO A 112 19.99 23.64 -8.04
C PRO A 112 19.58 22.47 -8.95
N GLU A 113 19.74 21.23 -8.47
CA GLU A 113 19.48 20.01 -9.27
C GLU A 113 18.06 20.00 -9.89
N LYS A 114 17.05 20.47 -9.15
CA LYS A 114 15.66 20.57 -9.65
C LYS A 114 15.56 21.42 -10.91
N LYS A 115 16.22 22.59 -10.89
CA LYS A 115 16.22 23.53 -12.03
C LYS A 115 17.00 22.93 -13.20
N PHE A 116 18.07 22.18 -12.95
CA PHE A 116 18.80 21.47 -14.00
C PHE A 116 17.91 20.44 -14.72
N TYR A 117 17.09 19.68 -13.99
CA TYR A 117 16.11 18.77 -14.59
C TYR A 117 15.03 19.48 -15.41
N GLU A 118 14.56 20.64 -14.94
CA GLU A 118 13.60 21.46 -15.70
C GLU A 118 14.21 21.91 -17.03
N LEU A 119 15.45 22.42 -17.00
CA LEU A 119 16.16 22.88 -18.19
C LEU A 119 16.44 21.76 -19.21
N LEU A 120 16.66 20.52 -18.74
CA LEU A 120 16.81 19.34 -19.62
C LEU A 120 15.53 19.00 -20.38
N LYS A 121 14.35 19.30 -19.83
CA LYS A 121 13.04 19.02 -20.43
C LYS A 121 12.57 20.11 -21.40
N VAL A 122 13.17 21.30 -21.33
CA VAL A 122 12.86 22.38 -22.27
C VAL A 122 13.17 21.91 -23.68
N ASN A 123 12.36 22.23 -24.67
CA ASN A 123 12.68 21.99 -26.08
C ASN A 123 13.31 23.24 -26.71
N ASP A 124 12.73 24.42 -26.48
CA ASP A 124 13.23 25.69 -27.00
C ASP A 124 13.62 26.63 -25.86
N PHE A 125 14.91 26.96 -25.75
CA PHE A 125 15.39 27.82 -24.67
C PHE A 125 14.94 29.27 -24.82
N LYS A 126 14.73 29.76 -26.05
CA LYS A 126 14.27 31.13 -26.31
C LYS A 126 12.86 31.37 -25.73
N THR A 127 11.92 30.49 -26.05
CA THR A 127 10.54 30.58 -25.52
C THR A 127 10.51 30.41 -24.00
N PHE A 128 11.38 29.57 -23.45
CA PHE A 128 11.52 29.41 -22.01
C PHE A 128 12.05 30.68 -21.32
N GLN A 129 13.04 31.37 -21.90
CA GLN A 129 13.56 32.63 -21.38
C GLN A 129 12.50 33.74 -21.39
N GLU A 130 11.69 33.81 -22.46
CA GLU A 130 10.58 34.77 -22.59
C GLU A 130 9.46 34.52 -21.57
N GLN A 131 9.11 33.26 -21.32
CA GLN A 131 8.02 32.90 -20.38
C GLN A 131 8.39 33.11 -18.92
N HIS A 132 9.66 32.93 -18.56
CA HIS A 132 10.13 33.00 -17.18
C HIS A 132 10.90 34.27 -16.84
N ASP A 133 11.03 35.21 -17.79
CA ASP A 133 11.79 36.46 -17.67
C ASP A 133 13.16 36.22 -17.02
N TYR A 134 13.85 35.18 -17.51
CA TYR A 134 15.08 34.66 -16.92
C TYR A 134 16.15 34.44 -17.99
N ILE A 135 17.31 35.06 -17.80
CA ILE A 135 18.46 34.90 -18.70
C ILE A 135 19.25 33.66 -18.28
N ILE A 136 19.36 32.69 -19.19
CA ILE A 136 20.20 31.51 -19.02
C ILE A 136 21.54 31.81 -19.69
N MET A 137 22.65 31.55 -19.00
CA MET A 137 23.98 31.74 -19.56
C MET A 137 24.24 30.81 -20.75
N ASP A 138 24.86 31.31 -21.81
CA ASP A 138 25.08 30.58 -23.06
C ASP A 138 25.87 29.28 -22.88
N HIS A 139 26.82 29.23 -21.95
CA HIS A 139 27.57 28.00 -21.66
C HIS A 139 26.69 26.89 -21.07
N VAL A 140 25.61 27.24 -20.36
CA VAL A 140 24.62 26.29 -19.83
C VAL A 140 23.74 25.76 -20.95
N ILE A 141 23.28 26.64 -21.85
CA ILE A 141 22.50 26.24 -23.02
C ILE A 141 23.32 25.25 -23.88
N ASN A 142 24.56 25.62 -24.20
CA ASN A 142 25.47 24.79 -24.99
C ASN A 142 25.76 23.43 -24.34
N TYR A 143 25.85 23.37 -23.01
CA TYR A 143 26.07 22.13 -22.29
C TYR A 143 24.84 21.19 -22.37
N ILE A 144 23.64 21.75 -22.23
CA ILE A 144 22.40 20.96 -22.28
C ILE A 144 22.08 20.51 -23.72
N GLU A 145 22.30 21.35 -24.72
CA GLU A 145 22.04 20.98 -26.13
C GLU A 145 22.91 19.81 -26.59
N LYS A 146 24.17 19.73 -26.13
CA LYS A 146 25.06 18.58 -26.42
C LYS A 146 24.56 17.27 -25.82
N ARG A 147 23.81 17.35 -24.72
CA ARG A 147 23.26 16.19 -23.99
C ARG A 147 21.94 15.69 -24.57
N ARG A 148 21.23 16.54 -25.31
CA ARG A 148 20.08 16.07 -26.07
C ARG A 148 20.62 15.14 -27.14
N THR A 149 20.38 13.84 -26.96
CA THR A 149 20.48 12.88 -28.05
C THR A 149 19.54 13.36 -29.14
N LYS A 150 20.09 14.05 -30.14
CA LYS A 150 19.44 14.18 -31.43
C LYS A 150 19.28 12.74 -31.87
N VAL A 151 18.06 12.23 -31.82
CA VAL A 151 17.76 10.89 -32.33
C VAL A 151 18.28 10.89 -33.76
N LEU A 152 19.39 10.18 -33.97
CA LEU A 152 19.95 9.97 -35.30
C LEU A 152 18.81 9.43 -36.15
N ASN A 153 18.61 9.99 -37.34
CA ASN A 153 17.57 9.53 -38.23
C ASN A 153 17.79 8.03 -38.47
N ILE A 154 16.94 7.20 -37.87
CA ILE A 154 17.12 5.74 -37.73
C ILE A 154 17.15 5.08 -39.11
N GLU A 155 16.60 5.76 -40.12
CA GLU A 155 16.55 5.34 -41.53
C GLU A 155 17.92 5.16 -42.19
N SER A 156 19.01 5.70 -41.61
CA SER A 156 20.37 5.65 -42.20
C SER A 156 21.33 4.68 -41.49
N LEU A 157 20.91 3.97 -40.45
CA LEU A 157 21.75 3.00 -39.74
C LEU A 157 21.55 1.60 -40.34
N GLU A 158 22.61 0.80 -40.39
CA GLU A 158 22.52 -0.62 -40.76
C GLU A 158 21.51 -1.34 -39.85
N ASP A 159 20.72 -2.23 -40.44
CA ASP A 159 19.53 -2.86 -39.82
C ASP A 159 19.79 -3.51 -38.46
N PHE A 160 21.04 -3.91 -38.18
CA PHE A 160 21.46 -4.64 -36.97
C PHE A 160 21.22 -3.90 -35.65
N TYR A 161 21.11 -2.56 -35.64
CA TYR A 161 20.85 -1.77 -34.43
C TYR A 161 19.42 -1.22 -34.35
N ILE A 162 18.57 -1.51 -35.33
CA ILE A 162 17.20 -0.99 -35.38
C ILE A 162 16.27 -1.86 -34.53
N CYS A 163 16.03 -1.45 -33.29
CA CYS A 163 15.06 -2.08 -32.38
C CYS A 163 13.71 -1.32 -32.34
N PHE A 164 12.65 -2.02 -31.89
CA PHE A 164 11.32 -1.45 -31.60
C PHE A 164 10.59 -0.77 -32.78
N ARG A 165 10.64 -1.37 -33.98
CA ARG A 165 9.88 -0.87 -35.15
C ARG A 165 8.38 -0.81 -34.84
N LYS A 166 7.79 0.39 -34.90
CA LYS A 166 6.35 0.59 -34.65
C LYS A 166 5.52 0.16 -35.87
N ARG A 167 5.08 -1.10 -35.89
CA ARG A 167 4.11 -1.60 -36.88
C ARG A 167 2.67 -1.43 -36.36
N ILE A 168 2.13 -0.21 -36.45
CA ILE A 168 0.77 0.10 -35.95
C ILE A 168 -0.27 -0.27 -37.01
N ILE A 169 -1.13 -1.24 -36.69
CA ILE A 169 -2.30 -1.59 -37.52
C ILE A 169 -3.38 -0.54 -37.27
N LYS A 170 -3.78 0.21 -38.29
CA LYS A 170 -4.88 1.17 -38.21
C LYS A 170 -6.19 0.46 -38.57
N PRO A 171 -7.08 0.13 -37.60
CA PRO A 171 -8.34 -0.52 -37.92
C PRO A 171 -9.29 0.44 -38.65
N PRO A 172 -10.22 -0.06 -39.47
CA PRO A 172 -11.23 0.76 -40.12
C PRO A 172 -12.23 1.35 -39.11
N LYS A 173 -12.86 2.47 -39.48
CA LYS A 173 -13.88 3.13 -38.67
C LYS A 173 -15.06 2.19 -38.39
N LYS A 174 -15.61 2.27 -37.18
CA LYS A 174 -16.79 1.51 -36.77
C LYS A 174 -18.06 2.21 -37.28
N SER A 175 -19.20 1.52 -37.24
CA SER A 175 -20.49 2.07 -37.69
C SER A 175 -21.02 3.16 -36.74
N ARG A 176 -21.74 4.15 -37.26
CA ARG A 176 -22.31 5.27 -36.47
C ARG A 176 -23.18 4.81 -35.30
N ARG A 177 -23.98 3.75 -35.48
CA ARG A 177 -24.82 3.17 -34.40
C ARG A 177 -23.97 2.60 -33.25
N THR A 178 -22.78 2.08 -33.57
CA THR A 178 -21.85 1.58 -32.55
C THR A 178 -21.11 2.70 -31.82
N GLU A 179 -20.86 3.84 -32.48
CA GLU A 179 -20.23 5.01 -31.86
C GLU A 179 -21.09 5.61 -30.75
N GLU A 180 -22.40 5.75 -30.97
CA GLU A 180 -23.32 6.25 -29.94
C GLU A 180 -23.35 5.36 -28.70
N ASN A 181 -23.31 4.04 -28.88
CA ASN A 181 -23.19 3.08 -27.78
C ASN A 181 -21.86 3.22 -27.04
N VAL A 182 -20.75 3.48 -27.74
CA VAL A 182 -19.44 3.72 -27.12
C VAL A 182 -19.45 5.03 -26.32
N ILE A 183 -20.03 6.10 -26.85
CA ILE A 183 -20.18 7.38 -26.15
C ILE A 183 -20.97 7.20 -24.85
N ASN A 184 -22.08 6.46 -24.90
CA ASN A 184 -22.88 6.18 -23.70
C ASN A 184 -22.13 5.34 -22.67
N ARG A 185 -21.31 4.36 -23.10
CA ARG A 185 -20.42 3.61 -22.20
C ARG A 185 -19.34 4.51 -21.58
N LEU A 186 -18.73 5.40 -22.37
CA LEU A 186 -17.75 6.36 -21.86
C LEU A 186 -18.35 7.30 -20.81
N LYS A 187 -19.58 7.78 -21.02
CA LYS A 187 -20.31 8.59 -20.02
C LYS A 187 -20.52 7.84 -18.71
N ARG A 188 -20.94 6.57 -18.77
CA ARG A 188 -21.11 5.72 -17.57
C ARG A 188 -19.78 5.49 -16.86
N MET A 189 -18.75 5.12 -17.63
CA MET A 189 -17.39 4.91 -17.12
C MET A 189 -16.84 6.17 -16.43
N TRP A 190 -17.10 7.36 -16.99
CA TRP A 190 -16.70 8.62 -16.37
C TRP A 190 -17.41 8.85 -15.03
N ILE A 191 -18.72 8.57 -14.94
CA ILE A 191 -19.46 8.66 -13.67
C ILE A 191 -18.87 7.70 -12.64
N GLU A 192 -18.60 6.45 -13.02
CA GLU A 192 -17.99 5.43 -12.14
C GLU A 192 -16.58 5.83 -11.68
N PHE A 193 -15.75 6.39 -12.56
CA PHE A 193 -14.44 6.89 -12.15
C PHE A 193 -14.54 8.10 -11.22
N ASN A 194 -15.50 8.99 -11.45
CA ASN A 194 -15.71 10.14 -10.57
C ASN A 194 -16.18 9.71 -9.18
N THR A 195 -17.07 8.72 -9.08
CA THR A 195 -17.49 8.18 -7.77
C THR A 195 -16.34 7.47 -7.06
N LEU A 196 -15.54 6.68 -7.78
CA LEU A 196 -14.32 6.05 -7.23
C LEU A 196 -13.31 7.09 -6.75
N HIS A 197 -13.11 8.17 -7.51
CA HIS A 197 -12.23 9.26 -7.13
C HIS A 197 -12.69 9.95 -5.83
N ASN A 198 -13.99 10.20 -5.70
CA ASN A 198 -14.57 10.75 -4.46
C ASN A 198 -14.37 9.81 -3.26
N LEU A 199 -14.63 8.51 -3.44
CA LEU A 199 -14.39 7.50 -2.39
C LEU A 199 -12.92 7.44 -1.97
N TYR A 200 -12.01 7.51 -2.95
CA TYR A 200 -10.57 7.57 -2.70
C TYR A 200 -10.21 8.80 -1.87
N ASN A 201 -10.71 9.99 -2.23
CA ASN A 201 -10.44 11.23 -1.50
C ASN A 201 -10.97 11.16 -0.06
N CYS A 202 -12.17 10.61 0.15
CA CYS A 202 -12.71 10.37 1.50
C CYS A 202 -11.83 9.41 2.31
N HIS A 203 -11.36 8.32 1.69
CA HIS A 203 -10.45 7.37 2.33
C HIS A 203 -9.11 8.00 2.70
N LEU A 204 -8.53 8.78 1.79
CA LEU A 204 -7.30 9.53 2.03
C LEU A 204 -7.48 10.49 3.21
N LYS A 205 -8.58 11.25 3.26
CA LYS A 205 -8.88 12.14 4.38
C LYS A 205 -9.03 11.41 5.70
N ARG A 206 -9.65 10.22 5.70
CA ARG A 206 -9.74 9.37 6.88
C ARG A 206 -8.34 8.96 7.38
N CYS A 207 -7.46 8.53 6.49
CA CYS A 207 -6.09 8.16 6.86
C CYS A 207 -5.26 9.34 7.37
N GLU A 208 -5.47 10.56 6.87
CA GLU A 208 -4.86 11.78 7.42
C GLU A 208 -5.33 12.04 8.85
N LEU A 209 -6.64 11.99 9.08
CA LEU A 209 -7.22 12.20 10.41
C LEU A 209 -6.77 11.12 11.41
N GLU A 210 -6.64 9.86 10.98
CA GLU A 210 -6.09 8.79 11.81
C GLU A 210 -4.62 9.04 12.20
N LYS A 211 -3.81 9.58 11.27
CA LYS A 211 -2.43 9.99 11.56
C LYS A 211 -2.37 11.17 12.52
N GLU A 212 -3.23 12.18 12.34
CA GLU A 212 -3.35 13.33 13.25
C GLU A 212 -3.82 12.90 14.64
N LEU A 213 -4.78 11.99 14.73
CA LEU A 213 -5.25 11.41 15.99
C LEU A 213 -4.12 10.65 16.68
N LEU A 214 -3.34 9.85 15.95
CA LEU A 214 -2.19 9.15 16.52
C LEU A 214 -1.12 10.14 17.03
N LYS A 215 -0.85 11.20 16.26
CA LYS A 215 0.09 12.25 16.65
C LYS A 215 -0.35 12.98 17.91
N THR A 216 -1.60 13.42 17.96
CA THR A 216 -2.16 14.09 19.15
C THR A 216 -2.20 13.16 20.35
N ASN A 217 -2.52 11.88 20.18
CA ASN A 217 -2.40 10.88 21.24
C ASN A 217 -0.96 10.75 21.75
N ASN A 218 0.03 10.66 20.87
CA ASN A 218 1.44 10.59 21.27
C ASN A 218 1.89 11.86 22.01
N GLU A 219 1.45 13.04 21.57
CA GLU A 219 1.68 14.31 22.25
C GLU A 219 1.06 14.30 23.65
N ILE A 220 -0.20 13.88 23.78
CA ILE A 220 -0.86 13.70 25.08
C ILE A 220 -0.08 12.72 25.96
N PHE A 221 0.34 11.56 25.43
CA PHE A 221 1.12 10.58 26.18
C PHE A 221 2.47 11.14 26.64
N SER A 222 3.15 11.94 25.81
CA SER A 222 4.41 12.59 26.20
C SER A 222 4.18 13.58 27.34
N LEU A 223 3.17 14.45 27.24
CA LEU A 223 2.79 15.40 28.29
C LEU A 223 2.34 14.70 29.58
N VAL A 224 1.67 13.55 29.46
CA VAL A 224 1.21 12.75 30.60
C VAL A 224 2.36 11.97 31.26
N ASN A 225 3.35 11.52 30.50
CA ASN A 225 4.51 10.79 31.03
C ASN A 225 5.54 11.72 31.70
N ASP A 226 5.72 12.94 31.20
CA ASP A 226 6.51 13.98 31.90
C ASP A 226 5.84 14.40 33.23
N ALA A 227 4.52 14.26 33.27
CA ALA A 227 3.68 14.57 34.41
C ALA A 227 3.70 13.47 35.49
N ARG A 228 4.56 13.64 36.50
CA ARG A 228 4.31 13.15 37.88
C ARG A 228 2.95 13.61 38.47
N SER A 229 2.14 14.35 37.70
CA SER A 229 0.79 14.85 37.97
C SER A 229 -0.36 13.96 37.46
N ILE A 230 -0.10 12.74 36.96
CA ILE A 230 -1.11 11.73 36.56
C ILE A 230 -2.24 11.53 37.59
N LYS A 231 -1.95 11.60 38.91
CA LYS A 231 -2.99 11.51 39.96
C LYS A 231 -3.98 12.68 40.01
N ARG A 232 -3.63 13.85 39.48
CA ARG A 232 -4.49 15.06 39.46
C ARG A 232 -5.29 15.19 38.17
N ILE A 233 -4.70 14.82 37.02
CA ILE A 233 -5.33 14.95 35.70
C ILE A 233 -6.36 13.84 35.48
N SER A 234 -6.07 12.59 35.88
CA SER A 234 -7.04 11.49 35.78
C SER A 234 -8.33 11.75 36.57
N ARG A 235 -8.26 12.50 37.67
CA ARG A 235 -9.44 12.90 38.46
C ARG A 235 -10.29 14.00 37.81
N ARG A 236 -9.71 14.80 36.91
CA ARG A 236 -10.40 15.93 36.25
C ARG A 236 -11.03 15.53 34.92
N PHE A 237 -10.33 14.73 34.10
CA PHE A 237 -10.82 14.32 32.78
C PHE A 237 -11.65 13.04 32.83
N PHE A 238 -11.17 12.01 33.54
CA PHE A 238 -12.03 10.90 33.94
C PHE A 238 -12.69 11.29 35.25
N LYS A 239 -13.77 12.09 35.17
CA LYS A 239 -14.74 12.08 36.27
C LYS A 239 -15.13 10.62 36.49
N LYS A 240 -14.51 9.94 37.47
CA LYS A 240 -15.23 8.90 38.20
C LYS A 240 -16.56 9.57 38.50
N LYS A 241 -17.67 9.05 37.95
CA LYS A 241 -19.01 9.44 38.40
C LYS A 241 -18.89 9.59 39.90
N GLU A 242 -19.08 10.81 40.42
CA GLU A 242 -19.02 11.04 41.85
C GLU A 242 -19.85 9.92 42.45
N LYS A 243 -19.23 9.06 43.26
CA LYS A 243 -20.01 8.07 43.98
C LYS A 243 -20.98 8.89 44.80
N VAL A 244 -22.24 8.94 44.37
CA VAL A 244 -23.32 9.49 45.15
C VAL A 244 -23.20 8.78 46.49
N LYS A 245 -22.90 9.52 47.55
CA LYS A 245 -22.82 8.91 48.88
C LYS A 245 -24.25 8.50 49.21
N GLU A 246 -24.50 7.20 49.07
CA GLU A 246 -25.74 6.55 49.45
C GLU A 246 -26.09 6.95 50.89
N PHE A 247 -27.22 7.66 51.04
CA PHE A 247 -27.73 8.03 52.35
C PHE A 247 -28.64 6.91 52.84
N LEU A 248 -28.14 6.10 53.77
CA LEU A 248 -28.87 5.00 54.39
C LEU A 248 -29.48 5.51 55.71
N PHE A 249 -30.81 5.58 55.80
CA PHE A 249 -31.54 6.21 56.92
C PHE A 249 -31.17 5.60 58.28
N TYR A 250 -31.08 4.27 58.35
CA TYR A 250 -30.79 3.50 59.56
C TYR A 250 -29.39 3.72 60.15
N LYS A 251 -28.45 4.34 59.41
CA LYS A 251 -27.13 4.72 59.96
C LYS A 251 -27.15 6.10 60.64
N SER A 252 -28.20 6.89 60.44
CA SER A 252 -28.29 8.27 60.93
C SER A 252 -29.09 8.42 62.22
N CYS A 253 -30.07 7.53 62.43
CA CYS A 253 -30.96 7.53 63.60
C CYS A 253 -31.20 6.08 64.04
N ASN A 254 -31.05 5.80 65.34
CA ASN A 254 -31.26 4.46 65.89
C ASN A 254 -32.73 4.22 66.28
N ASN A 255 -33.49 5.29 66.52
CA ASN A 255 -34.92 5.27 66.85
C ASN A 255 -35.64 6.46 66.21
N LEU A 256 -36.93 6.27 65.90
CA LEU A 256 -37.77 7.29 65.24
C LEU A 256 -38.05 8.49 66.17
N GLU A 257 -38.08 8.29 67.49
CA GLU A 257 -38.22 9.34 68.50
C GLU A 257 -37.05 10.34 68.51
N GLU A 258 -35.86 9.90 68.08
CA GLU A 258 -34.65 10.72 68.02
C GLU A 258 -34.77 11.86 66.97
N LEU A 259 -35.69 11.72 66.01
CA LEU A 259 -36.00 12.73 64.99
C LEU A 259 -36.87 13.86 65.53
N TYR A 260 -37.70 13.58 66.53
CA TYR A 260 -38.57 14.58 67.15
C TYR A 260 -37.80 15.47 68.14
N THR A 261 -36.75 14.94 68.74
CA THR A 261 -35.93 15.68 69.73
C THR A 261 -34.77 16.45 69.10
N ASN A 262 -34.23 15.99 67.95
CA ASN A 262 -33.06 16.62 67.32
C ASN A 262 -33.39 17.30 65.98
N HIS A 263 -33.76 18.58 66.06
CA HIS A 263 -34.10 19.41 64.89
C HIS A 263 -33.00 19.52 63.84
N ALA A 264 -31.71 19.38 64.22
CA ALA A 264 -30.60 19.43 63.27
C ALA A 264 -30.51 18.18 62.39
N LYS A 265 -30.83 17.00 62.93
CA LYS A 265 -30.91 15.75 62.15
C LYS A 265 -32.11 15.78 61.19
N LEU A 266 -33.24 16.29 61.65
CA LEU A 266 -34.46 16.40 60.85
C LEU A 266 -34.31 17.39 59.67
N LYS A 267 -33.58 18.49 59.87
CA LYS A 267 -33.25 19.44 58.79
C LYS A 267 -32.35 18.80 57.72
N LYS A 268 -31.30 18.07 58.14
CA LYS A 268 -30.43 17.32 57.22
C LYS A 268 -31.19 16.28 56.40
N LEU A 269 -32.17 15.60 56.99
CA LEU A 269 -33.03 14.64 56.28
C LEU A 269 -33.91 15.33 55.23
N LYS A 270 -34.53 16.47 55.58
CA LYS A 270 -35.33 17.25 54.63
C LYS A 270 -34.49 17.75 53.45
N ASP A 271 -33.25 18.17 53.69
CA ASP A 271 -32.32 18.62 52.65
C ASP A 271 -31.83 17.47 51.73
N VAL A 272 -31.84 16.23 52.22
CA VAL A 272 -31.50 15.04 51.44
C VAL A 272 -32.68 14.56 50.58
N ILE A 273 -33.90 14.59 51.13
CA ILE A 273 -35.14 14.20 50.43
C ILE A 273 -35.53 15.21 49.34
N SER A 274 -35.27 16.50 49.57
CA SER A 274 -35.57 17.56 48.60
C SER A 274 -34.60 17.57 47.41
N ASN A 275 -33.50 16.82 47.46
CA ASN A 275 -32.52 16.74 46.38
C ASN A 275 -32.95 15.72 45.29
N PRO A 276 -33.21 16.16 44.04
CA PRO A 276 -33.80 15.33 42.98
C PRO A 276 -32.86 14.25 42.41
N LEU A 277 -31.57 14.25 42.79
CA LEU A 277 -30.57 13.28 42.36
C LEU A 277 -30.54 11.99 43.21
N ASN A 278 -31.27 11.95 44.34
CA ASN A 278 -31.32 10.80 45.25
C ASN A 278 -32.64 10.03 45.07
N LYS A 279 -32.86 9.39 43.92
CA LYS A 279 -33.91 8.37 43.81
C LYS A 279 -33.37 7.04 44.32
N LEU A 280 -33.84 6.60 45.48
CA LEU A 280 -33.58 5.27 46.02
C LEU A 280 -34.12 4.22 45.04
N SER A 281 -33.35 3.19 44.74
CA SER A 281 -33.85 2.09 43.92
C SER A 281 -34.83 1.23 44.73
N GLY A 282 -35.81 0.60 44.08
CA GLY A 282 -36.84 -0.21 44.77
C GLY A 282 -36.25 -1.36 45.60
N LEU A 283 -35.12 -1.92 45.16
CA LEU A 283 -34.42 -2.98 45.87
C LEU A 283 -33.73 -2.50 47.17
N GLU A 284 -33.40 -1.21 47.23
CA GLU A 284 -32.79 -0.58 48.40
C GLU A 284 -33.84 -0.19 49.45
N LEU A 285 -35.03 0.23 49.01
CA LEU A 285 -36.18 0.46 49.90
C LEU A 285 -36.59 -0.83 50.62
N GLU A 286 -36.57 -1.97 49.93
CA GLU A 286 -36.83 -3.28 50.57
C GLU A 286 -35.77 -3.68 51.60
N ARG A 287 -34.49 -3.38 51.32
CA ARG A 287 -33.39 -3.63 52.28
C ARG A 287 -33.50 -2.72 53.50
N GLU A 288 -33.91 -1.48 53.29
CA GLU A 288 -34.15 -0.50 54.34
C GLU A 288 -35.33 -0.89 55.23
N ALA A 289 -36.43 -1.35 54.63
CA ALA A 289 -37.59 -1.88 55.35
C ALA A 289 -37.21 -3.06 56.25
N ARG A 290 -36.45 -4.04 55.72
CA ARG A 290 -35.96 -5.19 56.53
C ARG A 290 -35.06 -4.77 57.68
N ALA A 291 -34.13 -3.84 57.45
CA ALA A 291 -33.22 -3.38 58.50
C ALA A 291 -33.97 -2.65 59.64
N LEU A 292 -35.03 -1.90 59.32
CA LEU A 292 -35.88 -1.26 60.32
C LEU A 292 -36.73 -2.27 61.10
N GLU A 293 -37.27 -3.30 60.43
CA GLU A 293 -37.96 -4.40 61.11
C GLU A 293 -37.05 -5.15 62.09
N GLU A 294 -35.81 -5.44 61.69
CA GLU A 294 -34.82 -6.10 62.56
C GLU A 294 -34.46 -5.24 63.80
N LEU A 295 -34.34 -3.92 63.63
CA LEU A 295 -34.08 -3.00 64.74
C LEU A 295 -35.29 -2.88 65.68
N TYR A 296 -36.50 -2.79 65.13
CA TYR A 296 -37.72 -2.77 65.92
C TYR A 296 -37.90 -4.04 66.74
N LEU A 297 -37.62 -5.21 66.14
CA LEU A 297 -37.61 -6.50 66.83
C LEU A 297 -36.52 -6.61 67.91
N LYS A 298 -35.38 -5.95 67.73
CA LYS A 298 -34.32 -5.86 68.75
C LYS A 298 -34.73 -4.99 69.93
N ASN A 299 -35.31 -3.82 69.67
CA ASN A 299 -35.69 -2.87 70.70
C ASN A 299 -36.89 -3.36 71.53
N ASN A 300 -37.78 -4.18 70.95
CA ASN A 300 -38.91 -4.79 71.66
C ASN A 300 -38.60 -6.15 72.33
N LYS A 301 -37.36 -6.65 72.21
CA LYS A 301 -36.88 -7.86 72.91
C LYS A 301 -36.03 -7.56 74.15
N GLN A 302 -35.90 -6.28 74.52
CA GLN A 302 -35.39 -5.80 75.81
C GLN A 302 -36.55 -5.33 76.67
#